data_AF-Q12C56-F1
#
_entry.id   AF-Q12C56-F1
#
_cell.length_a   1.000
_cell.length_b   1.000
_cell.length_c   1.000
_cell.angle_alpha   90.00
_cell.angle_beta   90.00
_cell.angle_gamma   90.00
#
_symmetry.space_group_name_H-M   'P 1'
#
loop_
_entity.id
_entity.type
_entity.pdbx_description
1 polymer ?
#
loop_
_entity_poly.entity_id
_entity_poly.type
_entity_poly.pdbx_seq_one_letter_code
_entity_poly.pdbx_strand_id
1 'polypeptide(L)' 'MNAFAKLLCATLLVASSLAWADLSRDDAAAAAQRASGGRVLSVEKSESSGQPVWRVKVVTPAGEVRVIQVDVATGQVR' A
#
# COMPACT_ATOMS: atom_id res chain seq x y z
N MET A 1 -41.29 -12.05 12.25
CA MET A 1 -40.17 -11.72 13.17
C MET A 1 -38.85 -11.88 12.42
N ASN A 2 -38.54 -11.07 11.40
CA ASN A 2 -37.36 -11.33 10.55
C ASN A 2 -36.72 -10.05 9.97
N ALA A 3 -37.35 -8.88 10.09
CA ALA A 3 -36.83 -7.62 9.54
C ALA A 3 -35.61 -7.11 10.33
N PHE A 4 -35.61 -7.30 11.64
CA PHE A 4 -34.50 -6.90 12.52
C PHE A 4 -33.22 -7.70 12.24
N ALA A 5 -33.34 -9.01 12.02
CA ALA A 5 -32.22 -9.88 11.66
C ALA A 5 -31.61 -9.51 10.29
N LYS A 6 -32.45 -9.13 9.31
CA LYS A 6 -31.99 -8.69 7.99
C LYS A 6 -31.26 -7.34 8.03
N LEU A 7 -31.73 -6.39 8.84
CA LEU A 7 -31.08 -5.10 9.05
C LEU A 7 -29.73 -5.23 9.77
N LEU A 8 -29.63 -6.17 10.72
CA LEU A 8 -28.38 -6.44 11.44
C LEU A 8 -27.31 -7.12 10.55
N CYS A 9 -27.71 -8.02 9.64
CA CYS A 9 -26.76 -8.62 8.69
C CYS A 9 -26.24 -7.63 7.65
N ALA A 10 -27.07 -6.67 7.22
CA ALA A 10 -26.68 -5.69 6.22
C ALA A 10 -25.61 -4.71 6.75
N THR A 11 -25.65 -4.35 8.04
CA THR A 11 -24.65 -3.47 8.65
C THR A 11 -23.31 -4.16 8.92
N LEU A 12 -23.30 -5.46 9.24
CA LEU A 12 -22.07 -6.24 9.45
C LEU A 12 -21.24 -6.43 8.16
N LEU A 13 -21.90 -6.55 7.00
CA LEU A 13 -21.20 -6.69 5.71
C LEU A 13 -20.47 -5.40 5.28
N VAL A 14 -21.01 -4.22 5.62
CA VAL A 14 -20.38 -2.92 5.29
C VAL A 14 -19.13 -2.62 6.13
N ALA A 15 -19.07 -3.10 7.37
CA ALA A 15 -17.91 -2.87 8.24
C ALA A 15 -16.70 -3.75 7.87
N SER A 16 -16.95 -4.85 7.14
CA SER A 16 -15.92 -5.82 6.79
C SER A 16 -14.97 -5.31 5.69
N SER A 17 -15.42 -4.43 4.79
CA SER A 17 -14.63 -3.99 3.64
C SER A 17 -13.46 -3.03 3.94
N LEU A 18 -13.29 -2.57 5.19
CA LEU A 18 -12.22 -1.64 5.56
C LEU A 18 -10.88 -2.32 5.90
N ALA A 19 -10.82 -3.64 5.97
CA ALA A 19 -9.64 -4.38 6.44
C ALA A 19 -8.81 -5.07 5.34
N TRP A 20 -9.19 -4.97 4.06
CA TRP A 20 -8.55 -5.74 2.98
C TRP A 20 -8.23 -4.90 1.75
N ALA A 21 -7.12 -4.18 1.82
CA ALA A 21 -6.21 -4.10 0.69
C ALA A 21 -4.85 -3.74 1.26
N ASP A 22 -3.98 -4.75 1.46
CA ASP A 22 -2.53 -4.52 1.42
C ASP A 22 -2.28 -3.60 0.21
N LEU A 23 -1.54 -2.52 0.42
CA LEU A 23 -1.23 -1.58 -0.65
C LEU A 23 -0.62 -2.35 -1.82
N SER A 24 -1.16 -2.18 -3.02
CA SER A 24 -0.69 -2.96 -4.15
C SER A 24 0.73 -2.57 -4.55
N ARG A 25 1.38 -3.44 -5.33
CA ARG A 25 2.69 -3.16 -5.92
C ARG A 25 2.68 -1.86 -6.74
N ASP A 26 1.63 -1.65 -7.52
CA ASP A 26 1.48 -0.49 -8.39
C ASP A 26 1.20 0.79 -7.58
N ASP A 27 0.44 0.69 -6.49
CA ASP A 27 0.23 1.81 -5.57
C ASP A 27 1.55 2.22 -4.89
N ALA A 28 2.38 1.25 -4.51
CA ALA A 28 3.71 1.52 -3.94
C ALA A 28 4.63 2.18 -4.98
N ALA A 29 4.59 1.71 -6.23
CA ALA A 29 5.31 2.33 -7.34
C ALA A 29 4.89 3.79 -7.51
N ALA A 30 3.58 4.07 -7.53
CA ALA A 30 3.04 5.40 -7.67
C ALA A 30 3.40 6.31 -6.48
N ALA A 31 3.36 5.77 -5.25
CA ALA A 31 3.77 6.50 -4.05
C ALA A 31 5.25 6.90 -4.11
N ALA A 32 6.14 5.96 -4.46
CA ALA A 32 7.57 6.22 -4.60
C ALA A 32 7.88 7.19 -5.75
N GLN A 33 7.16 7.09 -6.86
CA GLN A 33 7.30 8.03 -7.98
C GLN A 33 6.88 9.44 -7.59
N ARG A 34 5.76 9.61 -6.88
CA ARG A 34 5.32 10.92 -6.35
C ARG A 34 6.33 11.51 -5.37
N ALA A 35 6.93 10.67 -4.52
CA ALA A 35 7.90 11.11 -3.52
C ALA A 35 9.26 11.50 -4.12
N SER A 36 9.70 10.84 -5.19
CA SER A 36 11.04 11.06 -5.78
C SER A 36 11.06 11.94 -7.02
N GLY A 37 9.93 12.08 -7.72
CA GLY A 37 9.91 12.62 -9.09
C GLY A 37 10.69 11.76 -10.10
N GLY A 38 11.11 10.57 -9.70
CA GLY A 38 11.94 9.66 -10.48
C GLY A 38 11.14 8.58 -11.22
N ARG A 39 11.85 7.74 -11.97
CA ARG A 39 11.26 6.57 -12.65
C ARG A 39 11.47 5.31 -11.83
N VAL A 40 10.40 4.54 -11.64
CA VAL A 40 10.47 3.24 -10.96
C VAL A 40 11.21 2.22 -11.82
N LEU A 41 12.19 1.55 -11.23
CA LEU A 41 12.97 0.48 -11.86
C LEU A 41 12.49 -0.91 -11.41
N SER A 42 12.16 -1.05 -10.13
CA SER A 42 11.65 -2.31 -9.58
C SER A 42 10.87 -2.05 -8.29
N VAL A 43 9.91 -2.94 -8.01
CA VAL A 43 9.16 -2.98 -6.76
C VAL A 43 9.21 -4.41 -6.24
N GLU A 44 9.73 -4.56 -5.02
CA GLU A 44 9.96 -5.85 -4.35
C GLU A 44 9.29 -5.82 -2.97
N LYS A 45 8.57 -6.88 -2.58
CA LYS A 45 8.07 -7.02 -1.20
C LYS A 45 9.22 -7.47 -0.30
N SER A 46 9.38 -6.82 0.83
CA SER A 46 10.42 -7.09 1.82
C SER A 46 9.86 -6.90 3.21
N GLU A 47 10.63 -7.27 4.22
CA GLU A 47 10.32 -6.95 5.62
C GLU A 47 11.34 -5.94 6.15
N SER A 48 10.88 -5.00 6.97
CA SER A 48 11.72 -4.05 7.71
C SER A 48 11.17 -3.92 9.13
N SER A 49 12.01 -4.16 10.13
CA SER A 49 11.62 -4.10 11.56
C SER A 49 10.39 -4.97 11.89
N GLY A 50 10.26 -6.13 11.23
CA GLY A 50 9.13 -7.05 11.41
C GLY A 50 7.82 -6.60 10.76
N GLN A 51 7.84 -5.54 9.94
CA GLN A 51 6.68 -5.05 9.19
C GLN A 51 6.90 -5.28 7.68
N PRO A 52 5.87 -5.70 6.93
CA PRO A 52 5.95 -5.82 5.49
C PRO A 52 6.08 -4.42 4.86
N VAL A 53 7.06 -4.24 3.99
CA VAL A 53 7.33 -3.02 3.22
C VAL A 53 7.55 -3.34 1.75
N TRP A 54 7.13 -2.44 0.87
CA TRP A 54 7.57 -2.42 -0.51
C TRP A 54 8.89 -1.66 -0.61
N ARG A 55 9.92 -2.30 -1.14
CA ARG A 55 11.16 -1.64 -1.55
C ARG A 55 11.05 -1.25 -3.02
N VAL A 56 10.92 0.04 -3.26
CA VAL A 56 10.83 0.60 -4.61
C VAL A 56 12.16 1.20 -5.00
N LYS A 57 12.83 0.62 -6.00
CA LYS A 57 14.02 1.20 -6.60
C LYS A 57 13.58 2.25 -7.62
N VAL A 58 14.04 3.48 -7.46
CA VAL A 58 13.77 4.59 -8.37
C VAL A 58 15.07 5.19 -8.89
N VAL A 59 15.10 5.60 -10.15
CA VAL A 59 16.13 6.50 -10.67
C VAL A 59 15.62 7.94 -10.60
N THR A 60 16.34 8.82 -9.90
CA THR A 60 15.94 10.21 -9.74
C THR A 60 16.25 11.02 -11.01
N PRO A 61 15.70 12.24 -11.14
CA PRO A 61 16.07 13.14 -12.25
C PRO A 61 17.57 13.47 -12.29
N ALA A 62 18.28 13.36 -11.16
CA ALA A 62 19.73 13.53 -11.09
C ALA A 62 20.53 12.32 -11.59
N GLY A 63 19.85 11.22 -11.97
CA GLY A 63 20.48 10.01 -12.49
C GLY A 63 20.96 9.02 -11.42
N GLU A 64 20.73 9.30 -10.14
CA GLU A 64 21.10 8.39 -9.06
C GLU A 64 19.97 7.40 -8.76
N VAL A 65 20.31 6.21 -8.25
CA VAL A 65 19.33 5.19 -7.85
C VAL A 65 19.11 5.26 -6.35
N ARG A 66 17.85 5.40 -5.93
CA ARG A 66 17.43 5.38 -4.52
C ARG A 66 16.46 4.23 -4.27
N VAL A 67 16.47 3.70 -3.05
CA VAL A 67 15.48 2.73 -2.58
C VAL A 67 14.55 3.45 -1.63
N ILE A 68 13.27 3.47 -1.98
CA ILE A 68 12.20 4.06 -1.18
C ILE A 68 11.42 2.93 -0.53
N GLN A 69 11.17 3.01 0.78
CA GLN A 69 10.37 2.02 1.48
C GLN A 69 8.94 2.55 1.60
N VAL A 70 7.97 1.71 1.23
CA VAL A 70 6.54 2.03 1.37
C VAL A 70 5.92 0.98 2.27
N ASP A 71 5.38 1.41 3.40
CA ASP A 71 4.68 0.52 4.33
C ASP A 71 3.46 -0.11 3.65
N VAL A 72 3.32 -1.45 3.71
CA VAL A 72 2.28 -2.15 2.94
C VAL A 72 0.88 -1.94 3.55
N ALA A 73 0.79 -1.73 4.86
CA ALA A 73 -0.50 -1.54 5.52
C ALA A 73 -1.03 -0.10 5.39
N THR A 74 -0.13 0.88 5.38
CA THR A 74 -0.49 2.31 5.48
C THR A 74 -0.15 3.12 4.22
N GLY A 75 0.71 2.62 3.35
CA GLY A 75 1.23 3.37 2.21
C GLY A 75 2.22 4.48 2.57
N GLN A 76 2.66 4.56 3.83
CA GLN A 76 3.62 5.58 4.24
C GLN A 76 4.98 5.35 3.57
N VAL A 77 5.50 6.43 2.98
CA VAL A 77 6.82 6.47 2.35
C VAL A 77 7.88 6.83 3.39
N ARG A 78 8.99 6.07 3.42
CA ARG A 78 10.16 6.25 4.30
C ARG A 78 11.46 6.17 3.52
#